data_AF-A0A2K1YPN4-F1
#
_entry.id   AF-A0A2K1YPN4-F1
#
_cell.length_a   1.000
_cell.length_b   1.000
_cell.length_c   1.000
_cell.angle_alpha   90.00
_cell.angle_beta   90.00
_cell.angle_gamma   90.00
#
_symmetry.space_group_name_H-M   'P 1'
#
loop_
_entity.id
_entity.type
_entity.pdbx_description
1 polymer ?
#
loop_
_entity_poly.entity_id
_entity_poly.type
_entity_poly.pdbx_seq_one_letter_code
_entity_poly.pdbx_strand_id
1 'polypeptide(L)'
;MATEDVSLDLSTLLSSEERDFLIRNNGDQVKVSDLVGKIVGFYFSGSWCGPCRNFTPLLVEVYEHLSSKGDFEVVFISSDGDDESFNTYFSEMPWLAIPFSETETRQRLKEVFKVRGIPRLVIFDTNGKVSCDNNGVSTVKEHGVDGYPFNLDRLNFLKENAKKNQTISSILVSSSRDYVISNDGKKIPVSDLEGKLVGLYFSVHAHRMCGEFTPKLVELYKTLKEKGENFEVVLLSLDDEEEDFKESFETMPWLALPLKDKSCEKLVRYFELRTIPNLVIIGQDGKTLNPNVAELIEEHGIEAYPFTPEKLDELAAIEKAKLESQTLESVLVNGENDFVIGKSGSKVPVSDLVGKNILLYFSAQWCPPCRAFLPKLIEAYHTIKRKDNAFEVIFISSDRDQSTFDEFYSEMPWLALPFGDERKQILSRKFKIQGIPAAVAIGPSGRTITKEARMHLTAYGADAFPFTEEHLKQMEEELEEKAKGKEGWNCDGDVCRRA
;
A
#
# COMPACT_ATOMS: atom_id res chain seq x y z
N MET A 1 -8.64 -14.65 2.58
CA MET A 1 -9.00 -15.92 3.25
C MET A 1 -8.24 -15.97 4.56
N ALA A 2 -8.97 -15.80 5.67
CA ALA A 2 -8.43 -15.94 7.02
C ALA A 2 -7.92 -17.37 7.19
N THR A 3 -6.68 -17.54 7.64
CA THR A 3 -6.14 -18.85 7.99
C THR A 3 -6.89 -19.35 9.22
N GLU A 4 -7.61 -20.46 9.07
CA GLU A 4 -8.29 -21.16 10.15
C GLU A 4 -7.32 -21.42 11.33
N ASP A 5 -7.87 -21.26 12.52
CA ASP A 5 -7.20 -21.32 13.82
C ASP A 5 -6.86 -22.77 14.21
N VAL A 6 -5.97 -23.41 13.45
CA VAL A 6 -5.56 -24.80 13.68
C VAL A 6 -4.39 -24.82 14.65
N SER A 7 -4.65 -25.22 15.90
CA SER A 7 -3.60 -25.62 16.85
C SER A 7 -2.86 -26.83 16.28
N LEU A 8 -1.54 -26.70 16.12
CA LEU A 8 -0.68 -27.76 15.61
C LEU A 8 -0.10 -28.54 16.79
N ASP A 9 -0.30 -29.84 16.78
CA ASP A 9 0.35 -30.72 17.75
C ASP A 9 1.85 -30.84 17.44
N LEU A 10 2.67 -30.18 18.27
CA LEU A 10 4.12 -30.20 18.17
C LEU A 10 4.68 -31.63 18.23
N SER A 11 4.03 -32.54 18.96
CA SER A 11 4.49 -33.92 19.05
C SER A 11 4.34 -34.66 17.72
N THR A 12 3.23 -34.45 17.02
CA THR A 12 3.01 -35.01 15.66
C THR A 12 3.95 -34.39 14.62
N LEU A 13 4.31 -33.11 14.77
CA LEU A 13 5.23 -32.42 13.86
C LEU A 13 6.68 -32.86 14.04
N LEU A 14 7.11 -33.01 15.30
CA LEU A 14 8.49 -33.25 15.66
C LEU A 14 8.82 -34.72 15.86
N SER A 15 7.87 -35.65 15.89
CA SER A 15 8.12 -37.11 16.01
C SER A 15 7.91 -37.83 14.67
N SER A 16 8.48 -39.02 14.55
CA SER A 16 8.20 -40.02 13.50
C SER A 16 7.78 -41.34 14.15
N GLU A 17 7.33 -42.33 13.36
CA GLU A 17 6.95 -43.65 13.91
C GLU A 17 8.08 -44.32 14.71
N GLU A 18 9.33 -44.02 14.38
CA GLU A 18 10.52 -44.63 14.97
C GLU A 18 11.31 -43.70 15.92
N ARG A 19 10.89 -42.42 16.09
CA ARG A 19 11.64 -41.44 16.87
C ARG A 19 10.75 -40.44 17.59
N ASP A 20 10.98 -40.33 18.91
CA ASP A 20 10.32 -39.40 19.83
C ASP A 20 11.29 -38.41 20.50
N PHE A 21 12.52 -38.28 19.99
CA PHE A 21 13.57 -37.43 20.58
C PHE A 21 14.16 -36.40 19.60
N LEU A 22 14.70 -35.32 20.16
CA LEU A 22 15.57 -34.31 19.54
C LEU A 22 16.97 -34.44 20.12
N ILE A 23 17.97 -33.83 19.47
CA ILE A 23 19.36 -33.87 19.93
C ILE A 23 19.84 -32.49 20.39
N ARG A 24 20.69 -32.47 21.41
CA ARG A 24 21.53 -31.32 21.78
C ARG A 24 22.85 -31.36 21.02
N ASN A 25 23.56 -30.24 20.98
CA ASN A 25 24.88 -30.13 20.36
C ASN A 25 25.98 -30.98 21.03
N ASN A 26 25.74 -31.46 22.26
CA ASN A 26 26.60 -32.41 22.97
C ASN A 26 26.21 -33.89 22.73
N GLY A 27 25.18 -34.15 21.90
CA GLY A 27 24.68 -35.49 21.60
C GLY A 27 23.57 -36.00 22.53
N ASP A 28 23.22 -35.27 23.60
CA ASP A 28 22.15 -35.67 24.51
C ASP A 28 20.80 -35.68 23.79
N GLN A 29 19.99 -36.71 24.08
CA GLN A 29 18.64 -36.84 23.56
C GLN A 29 17.63 -36.20 24.51
N VAL A 30 16.69 -35.44 23.96
CA VAL A 30 15.60 -34.79 24.68
C VAL A 30 14.28 -35.26 24.10
N LYS A 31 13.33 -35.70 24.93
CA LYS A 31 12.05 -36.18 24.42
C LYS A 31 11.23 -35.02 23.85
N VAL A 32 10.53 -35.27 22.76
CA VAL A 32 9.63 -34.28 22.15
C VAL A 32 8.53 -33.86 23.13
N SER A 33 8.08 -34.76 24.02
CA SER A 33 7.12 -34.44 25.09
C SER A 33 7.61 -33.36 26.06
N ASP A 34 8.92 -33.18 26.20
CA ASP A 34 9.51 -32.19 27.12
C ASP A 34 9.39 -30.75 26.60
N LEU A 35 8.91 -30.58 25.37
CA LEU A 35 8.62 -29.30 24.74
C LEU A 35 7.15 -28.88 24.91
N VAL A 36 6.28 -29.78 25.39
CA VAL A 36 4.85 -29.48 25.59
C VAL A 36 4.69 -28.36 26.63
N GLY A 37 3.89 -27.35 26.29
CA GLY A 37 3.64 -26.18 27.14
C GLY A 37 4.76 -25.13 27.11
N LYS A 38 5.82 -25.33 26.32
CA LYS A 38 6.83 -24.30 26.04
C LYS A 38 6.47 -23.51 24.80
N ILE A 39 7.00 -22.29 24.72
CA ILE A 39 7.08 -21.54 23.46
C ILE A 39 8.23 -22.12 22.66
N VAL A 40 7.96 -22.56 21.44
CA VAL A 40 8.94 -23.28 20.62
C VAL A 40 9.21 -22.51 19.33
N GLY A 41 10.48 -22.31 18.98
CA GLY A 41 10.89 -21.72 17.71
C GLY A 41 11.43 -22.78 16.74
N PHE A 42 10.80 -22.99 15.59
CA PHE A 42 11.36 -23.80 14.50
C PHE A 42 12.27 -22.94 13.63
N TYR A 43 13.57 -23.18 13.75
CA TYR A 43 14.60 -22.42 13.06
C TYR A 43 15.14 -23.20 11.86
N PHE A 44 14.71 -22.82 10.66
CA PHE A 44 15.23 -23.35 9.41
C PHE A 44 16.44 -22.54 8.96
N SER A 45 17.60 -23.20 8.88
CA SER A 45 18.87 -22.56 8.60
C SER A 45 19.86 -23.54 7.95
N GLY A 46 21.01 -23.05 7.48
CA GLY A 46 22.10 -23.86 6.92
C GLY A 46 23.44 -23.14 7.01
N SER A 47 24.51 -23.92 7.18
CA SER A 47 25.89 -23.43 7.34
C SER A 47 26.36 -22.58 6.16
N TRP A 48 25.95 -22.93 4.95
CA TRP A 48 26.30 -22.25 3.70
C TRP A 48 25.60 -20.88 3.53
N CYS A 49 24.51 -20.63 4.27
CA CYS A 49 23.69 -19.43 4.15
C CYS A 49 24.27 -18.24 4.93
N GLY A 50 24.82 -17.25 4.22
CA GLY A 50 25.36 -16.02 4.82
C GLY A 50 24.37 -15.26 5.73
N PRO A 51 23.14 -14.95 5.27
CA PRO A 51 22.13 -14.30 6.12
C PRO A 51 21.79 -15.10 7.39
N CYS A 52 21.86 -16.42 7.32
CA CYS A 52 21.61 -17.31 8.45
C CYS A 52 22.73 -17.22 9.49
N ARG A 53 24.00 -17.25 9.05
CA ARG A 53 25.16 -17.04 9.93
C ARG A 53 25.14 -15.66 10.60
N ASN A 54 24.56 -14.65 9.96
CA ASN A 54 24.39 -13.33 10.57
C ASN A 54 23.24 -13.29 11.60
N PHE A 55 22.18 -14.09 11.43
CA PHE A 55 21.04 -14.10 12.34
C PHE A 55 21.26 -15.01 13.56
N THR A 56 22.04 -16.08 13.41
CA THR A 56 22.23 -17.09 14.46
C THR A 56 22.78 -16.52 15.76
N PRO A 57 23.84 -15.68 15.77
CA PRO A 57 24.36 -15.10 17.01
C PRO A 57 23.32 -14.26 17.76
N LEU A 58 22.48 -13.52 17.03
CA LEU A 58 21.40 -12.75 17.62
C LEU A 58 20.33 -13.66 18.26
N LEU A 59 19.98 -14.76 17.59
CA LEU A 59 19.02 -15.72 18.15
C LEU A 59 19.60 -16.45 19.38
N VAL A 60 20.91 -16.73 19.39
CA VAL A 60 21.63 -17.29 20.56
C VAL A 60 21.51 -16.36 21.75
N GLU A 61 21.82 -15.06 21.56
CA GLU A 61 21.70 -14.06 22.63
C GLU A 61 20.28 -14.04 23.22
N VAL A 62 19.26 -13.98 22.37
CA VAL A 62 17.85 -13.98 22.81
C VAL A 62 17.49 -15.28 23.54
N TYR A 63 17.93 -16.43 23.01
CA TYR A 63 17.69 -17.73 23.61
C TYR A 63 18.35 -17.84 25.00
N GLU A 64 19.59 -17.41 25.18
CA GLU A 64 20.30 -17.48 26.46
C GLU A 64 19.59 -16.65 27.54
N HIS A 65 19.10 -15.46 27.18
CA HIS A 65 18.33 -14.62 28.10
C HIS A 65 17.00 -15.28 28.51
N LEU A 66 16.32 -15.94 27.57
CA LEU A 66 14.98 -16.51 27.79
C LEU A 66 15.01 -17.93 28.39
N SER A 67 15.98 -18.75 28.02
CA SER A 67 16.14 -20.12 28.51
C SER A 67 16.32 -20.20 30.03
N SER A 68 16.85 -19.13 30.65
CA SER A 68 16.91 -18.97 32.11
C SER A 68 15.52 -19.00 32.80
N LYS A 69 14.44 -18.70 32.07
CA LYS A 69 13.04 -18.76 32.54
C LYS A 69 12.40 -20.15 32.36
N GLY A 70 12.98 -21.01 31.51
CA GLY A 70 12.60 -22.41 31.32
C GLY A 70 11.43 -22.68 30.36
N ASP A 71 10.86 -21.66 29.72
CA ASP A 71 9.63 -21.74 28.93
C ASP A 71 9.82 -21.42 27.43
N PHE A 72 11.05 -21.19 26.99
CA PHE A 72 11.40 -20.99 25.58
C PHE A 72 12.42 -22.03 25.10
N GLU A 73 12.15 -22.66 23.96
CA GLU A 73 13.02 -23.64 23.32
C GLU A 73 13.12 -23.38 21.81
N VAL A 74 14.25 -23.71 21.19
CA VAL A 74 14.43 -23.63 19.73
C VAL A 74 14.74 -25.02 19.19
N VAL A 75 14.14 -25.36 18.05
CA VAL A 75 14.43 -26.58 17.31
C VAL A 75 15.02 -26.18 15.96
N PHE A 76 16.29 -26.54 15.76
CA PHE A 76 17.00 -26.34 14.50
C PHE A 76 16.61 -27.40 13.47
N ILE A 77 16.20 -26.93 12.31
CA ILE A 77 15.90 -27.75 11.12
C ILE A 77 16.92 -27.38 10.04
N SER A 78 17.96 -28.21 9.95
CA SER A 78 19.06 -27.98 9.02
C SER A 78 18.65 -28.13 7.55
N SER A 79 19.26 -27.28 6.73
CA SER A 79 19.25 -27.33 5.26
C SER A 79 20.62 -27.63 4.68
N ASP A 80 21.52 -28.19 5.49
CA ASP A 80 22.84 -28.64 5.06
C ASP A 80 22.73 -29.93 4.23
N GLY A 81 23.72 -30.12 3.35
CA GLY A 81 23.76 -31.27 2.45
C GLY A 81 24.44 -32.51 3.05
N ASP A 82 25.17 -32.34 4.15
CA ASP A 82 26.00 -33.37 4.78
C ASP A 82 26.11 -33.20 6.31
N ASP A 83 26.44 -34.30 6.98
CA ASP A 83 26.60 -34.36 8.44
C ASP A 83 27.72 -33.46 8.97
N GLU A 84 28.81 -33.28 8.24
CA GLU A 84 29.96 -32.48 8.69
C GLU A 84 29.57 -30.99 8.81
N SER A 85 28.94 -30.46 7.76
CA SER A 85 28.40 -29.11 7.72
C SER A 85 27.35 -28.88 8.80
N PHE A 86 26.45 -29.86 9.00
CA PHE A 86 25.46 -29.83 10.07
C PHE A 86 26.10 -29.75 11.46
N ASN A 87 26.99 -30.69 11.79
CA ASN A 87 27.59 -30.78 13.12
C ASN A 87 28.44 -29.56 13.44
N THR A 88 29.21 -29.07 12.46
CA THR A 88 30.05 -27.87 12.62
C THR A 88 29.18 -26.68 12.99
N TYR A 89 28.12 -26.42 12.23
CA TYR A 89 27.24 -25.27 12.46
C TYR A 89 26.36 -25.42 13.71
N PHE A 90 25.85 -26.64 13.97
CA PHE A 90 25.04 -26.91 15.16
C PHE A 90 25.84 -26.84 16.46
N SER A 91 27.16 -27.06 16.42
CA SER A 91 28.02 -26.94 17.60
C SER A 91 27.98 -25.54 18.25
N GLU A 92 27.69 -24.51 17.45
CA GLU A 92 27.59 -23.11 17.89
C GLU A 92 26.22 -22.77 18.52
N MET A 93 25.26 -23.71 18.51
CA MET A 93 23.88 -23.46 18.91
C MET A 93 23.54 -24.10 20.26
N PRO A 94 22.95 -23.36 21.22
CA PRO A 94 22.64 -23.86 22.57
C PRO A 94 21.31 -24.62 22.69
N TRP A 95 20.63 -24.86 21.57
CA TRP A 95 19.27 -25.39 21.50
C TRP A 95 19.20 -26.78 20.85
N LEU A 96 17.99 -27.29 20.63
CA LEU A 96 17.76 -28.64 20.10
C LEU A 96 17.81 -28.67 18.57
N ALA A 97 18.03 -29.85 17.99
CA ALA A 97 17.91 -30.07 16.55
C ALA A 97 17.14 -31.36 16.24
N ILE A 98 16.52 -31.37 15.06
CA ILE A 98 16.13 -32.64 14.40
C ILE A 98 17.42 -33.31 13.94
N PRO A 99 17.66 -34.60 14.31
CA PRO A 99 18.87 -35.31 13.87
C PRO A 99 19.06 -35.24 12.35
N PHE A 100 20.31 -35.13 11.89
CA PHE A 100 20.58 -35.01 10.46
C PHE A 100 20.08 -36.21 9.65
N SER A 101 20.10 -37.41 10.22
CA SER A 101 19.56 -38.63 9.60
C SER A 101 18.06 -38.53 9.28
N GLU A 102 17.29 -37.70 9.97
CA GLU A 102 15.83 -37.57 9.86
C GLU A 102 15.43 -36.69 8.65
N THR A 103 15.87 -37.07 7.46
CA THR A 103 15.67 -36.28 6.24
C THR A 103 14.18 -36.09 5.90
N GLU A 104 13.36 -37.12 6.04
CA GLU A 104 11.92 -37.05 5.76
C GLU A 104 11.21 -36.05 6.67
N THR A 105 11.47 -36.10 7.98
CA THR A 105 10.92 -35.15 8.96
C THR A 105 11.31 -33.72 8.60
N ARG A 106 12.59 -33.46 8.27
CA ARG A 106 13.07 -32.12 7.89
C ARG A 106 12.42 -31.61 6.61
N GLN A 107 12.24 -32.46 5.59
CA GLN A 107 11.58 -32.07 4.34
C GLN A 107 10.08 -31.80 4.56
N ARG A 108 9.38 -32.69 5.29
CA ARG A 108 7.97 -32.50 5.66
C ARG A 108 7.75 -31.16 6.36
N LEU A 109 8.60 -30.80 7.32
CA LEU A 109 8.50 -29.51 8.02
C LEU A 109 8.70 -28.32 7.07
N LYS A 110 9.65 -28.40 6.12
CA LYS A 110 9.83 -27.35 5.10
C LYS A 110 8.59 -27.15 4.24
N GLU A 111 7.93 -28.24 3.87
CA GLU A 111 6.70 -28.22 3.07
C GLU A 111 5.51 -27.65 3.87
N VAL A 112 5.27 -28.16 5.08
CA VAL A 112 4.19 -27.72 5.98
C VAL A 112 4.26 -26.21 6.23
N PHE A 113 5.46 -25.70 6.53
CA PHE A 113 5.68 -24.27 6.79
C PHE A 113 6.02 -23.45 5.53
N LYS A 114 5.92 -24.06 4.34
CA LYS A 114 6.11 -23.44 3.03
C LYS A 114 7.41 -22.61 2.97
N VAL A 115 8.50 -23.18 3.47
CA VAL A 115 9.80 -22.51 3.57
C VAL A 115 10.41 -22.35 2.19
N ARG A 116 10.31 -21.13 1.62
CA ARG A 116 10.88 -20.78 0.30
C ARG A 116 12.30 -20.22 0.36
N GLY A 117 12.76 -19.84 1.54
CA GLY A 117 14.09 -19.25 1.77
C GLY A 117 14.47 -19.32 3.25
N ILE A 118 15.78 -19.26 3.51
CA ILE A 118 16.37 -19.28 4.85
C ILE A 118 17.22 -18.00 5.08
N PRO A 119 17.34 -17.49 6.31
CA PRO A 119 16.81 -18.05 7.56
C PRO A 119 15.29 -17.88 7.67
N ARG A 120 14.63 -18.88 8.29
CA ARG A 120 13.20 -18.82 8.61
C ARG A 120 12.99 -19.28 10.05
N LEU A 121 12.20 -18.53 10.81
CA LEU A 121 11.84 -18.83 12.19
C LEU A 121 10.33 -18.78 12.33
N VAL A 122 9.74 -19.90 12.76
CA VAL A 122 8.31 -20.02 13.08
C VAL A 122 8.19 -20.22 14.59
N ILE A 123 7.46 -19.33 15.28
CA ILE A 123 7.34 -19.38 16.74
C ILE A 123 5.94 -19.87 17.09
N PHE A 124 5.86 -20.89 17.93
CA PHE A 124 4.63 -21.45 18.48
C PHE A 124 4.44 -20.98 19.92
N ASP A 125 3.21 -20.67 20.28
CA ASP A 125 2.82 -20.44 21.67
C ASP A 125 2.75 -21.76 22.45
N THR A 126 2.42 -21.65 23.74
CA THR A 126 2.30 -22.80 24.65
C THR A 126 1.18 -23.78 24.27
N ASN A 127 0.27 -23.40 23.37
CA ASN A 127 -0.82 -24.23 22.86
C ASN A 127 -0.54 -24.80 21.45
N GLY A 128 0.68 -24.61 20.93
CA GLY A 128 1.06 -25.08 19.58
C GLY A 128 0.45 -24.24 18.45
N LYS A 129 -0.07 -23.04 18.74
CA LYS A 129 -0.52 -22.09 17.71
C LYS A 129 0.64 -21.21 17.27
N VAL A 130 0.73 -20.90 15.98
CA VAL A 130 1.75 -19.99 15.46
C VAL A 130 1.48 -18.57 15.98
N SER A 131 2.42 -18.02 16.75
CA SER A 131 2.28 -16.75 17.47
C SER A 131 2.40 -15.51 16.58
N CYS A 132 3.01 -15.65 15.41
CA CYS A 132 3.34 -14.55 14.50
C CYS A 132 2.74 -14.77 13.10
N ASP A 133 2.74 -13.70 12.30
CA ASP A 133 2.44 -13.65 10.86
C ASP A 133 3.44 -14.44 9.99
N ASN A 134 4.01 -15.51 10.53
CA ASN A 134 5.03 -16.33 9.92
C ASN A 134 6.38 -15.61 9.72
N ASN A 135 6.66 -14.49 10.42
CA ASN A 135 7.93 -13.75 10.30
C ASN A 135 8.74 -13.64 11.61
N GLY A 136 9.07 -14.78 12.23
CA GLY A 136 9.83 -14.80 13.50
C GLY A 136 11.23 -14.19 13.41
N VAL A 137 11.90 -14.27 12.25
CA VAL A 137 13.24 -13.69 12.06
C VAL A 137 13.20 -12.17 12.22
N SER A 138 12.26 -11.49 11.55
CA SER A 138 12.08 -10.05 11.72
C SER A 138 11.71 -9.70 13.15
N THR A 139 10.81 -10.47 13.77
CA THR A 139 10.37 -10.22 15.15
C THR A 139 11.55 -10.23 16.13
N VAL A 140 12.41 -11.24 16.06
CA VAL A 140 13.61 -11.34 16.90
C VAL A 140 14.61 -10.24 16.58
N LYS A 141 14.81 -9.89 15.30
CA LYS A 141 15.66 -8.77 14.90
C LYS A 141 15.19 -7.41 15.42
N GLU A 142 13.88 -7.21 15.49
CA GLU A 142 13.29 -5.92 15.84
C GLU A 142 13.13 -5.75 17.35
N HIS A 143 12.76 -6.81 18.07
CA HIS A 143 12.38 -6.72 19.47
C HIS A 143 13.28 -7.52 20.43
N GLY A 144 14.16 -8.38 19.92
CA GLY A 144 15.03 -9.20 20.75
C GLY A 144 14.28 -9.91 21.89
N VAL A 145 14.80 -9.78 23.11
CA VAL A 145 14.21 -10.35 24.33
C VAL A 145 12.88 -9.68 24.70
N ASP A 146 12.71 -8.39 24.43
CA ASP A 146 11.48 -7.66 24.77
C ASP A 146 10.26 -8.18 24.02
N GLY A 147 10.49 -8.76 22.85
CA GLY A 147 9.48 -9.39 22.00
C GLY A 147 8.77 -10.56 22.67
N TYR A 148 9.40 -11.23 23.64
CA TYR A 148 8.84 -12.39 24.35
C TYR A 148 7.52 -12.05 25.07
N PRO A 149 6.46 -12.88 24.98
CA PRO A 149 6.38 -14.24 24.42
C PRO A 149 6.14 -14.34 22.89
N PHE A 150 6.44 -13.27 22.15
CA PHE A 150 6.34 -13.19 20.68
C PHE A 150 4.92 -13.40 20.13
N ASN A 151 3.91 -13.14 20.95
CA ASN A 151 2.51 -13.16 20.54
C ASN A 151 2.05 -11.77 20.07
N LEU A 152 0.94 -11.74 19.33
CA LEU A 152 0.42 -10.52 18.72
C LEU A 152 0.15 -9.41 19.75
N ASP A 153 -0.39 -9.75 20.93
CA ASP A 153 -0.68 -8.79 21.99
C ASP A 153 0.59 -8.10 22.51
N ARG A 154 1.65 -8.87 22.73
CA ARG A 154 2.94 -8.33 23.18
C ARG A 154 3.57 -7.44 22.12
N LEU A 155 3.55 -7.85 20.86
CA LEU A 155 4.13 -7.08 19.76
C LEU A 155 3.33 -5.79 19.53
N ASN A 156 2.00 -5.85 19.60
CA ASN A 156 1.14 -4.68 19.56
C ASN A 156 1.44 -3.72 20.72
N PHE A 157 1.56 -4.24 21.94
CA PHE A 157 1.95 -3.44 23.11
C PHE A 157 3.31 -2.74 22.92
N LEU A 158 4.33 -3.45 22.42
CA LEU A 158 5.64 -2.85 22.15
C LEU A 158 5.55 -1.76 21.09
N LYS A 159 4.78 -2.00 20.03
CA LYS A 159 4.56 -1.05 18.95
C LYS A 159 3.83 0.21 19.43
N GLU A 160 2.76 0.05 20.21
CA GLU A 160 2.03 1.16 20.82
C GLU A 160 2.92 1.95 21.78
N ASN A 161 3.71 1.27 22.62
CA ASN A 161 4.64 1.90 23.54
C ASN A 161 5.76 2.64 22.79
N ALA A 162 6.26 2.08 21.69
CA ALA A 162 7.24 2.74 20.82
C ALA A 162 6.65 3.98 20.13
N LYS A 163 5.39 3.94 19.66
CA LYS A 163 4.68 5.11 19.13
C LYS A 163 4.46 6.16 20.22
N LYS A 164 4.06 5.74 21.42
CA LYS A 164 3.83 6.64 22.57
C LYS A 164 5.11 7.34 23.03
N ASN A 165 6.25 6.65 23.02
CA ASN A 165 7.54 7.21 23.43
C ASN A 165 8.41 7.68 22.26
N GLN A 166 7.81 7.81 21.06
CA GLN A 166 8.52 8.22 19.85
C GLN A 166 9.20 9.59 20.03
N THR A 167 10.43 9.68 19.55
CA THR A 167 11.22 10.90 19.35
C THR A 167 11.94 10.83 18.01
N ILE A 168 12.46 11.95 17.50
CA ILE A 168 13.30 11.95 16.29
C ILE A 168 14.48 10.99 16.47
N SER A 169 15.14 11.04 17.62
CA SER A 169 16.23 10.13 17.94
C SER A 169 15.81 8.65 17.92
N SER A 170 14.63 8.30 18.45
CA SER A 170 14.15 6.89 18.43
C SER A 170 13.89 6.35 17.02
N ILE A 171 13.63 7.24 16.06
CA ILE A 171 13.36 6.92 14.65
C ILE A 171 14.68 6.85 13.87
N LEU A 172 15.51 7.88 14.01
CA LEU A 172 16.66 8.12 13.14
C LEU A 172 17.99 7.69 13.76
N VAL A 173 18.10 7.32 15.03
CA VAL A 173 19.33 6.76 15.62
C VAL A 173 19.28 5.24 15.59
N SER A 174 20.40 4.62 15.24
CA SER A 174 20.63 3.19 15.35
C SER A 174 21.86 2.92 16.23
N SER A 175 22.07 1.66 16.61
CA SER A 175 23.24 1.27 17.40
C SER A 175 24.58 1.58 16.71
N SER A 176 24.58 1.75 15.38
CA SER A 176 25.76 2.04 14.57
C SER A 176 25.84 3.47 14.04
N ARG A 177 24.80 4.31 14.25
CA ARG A 177 24.72 5.64 13.64
C ARG A 177 23.80 6.60 14.40
N ASP A 178 24.30 7.81 14.64
CA ASP A 178 23.60 8.92 15.29
C ASP A 178 23.54 10.20 14.43
N TYR A 179 23.85 10.11 13.13
CA TYR A 179 23.89 11.24 12.19
C TYR A 179 23.10 10.99 10.90
N VAL A 180 22.62 12.05 10.26
CA VAL A 180 22.16 12.05 8.85
C VAL A 180 23.22 12.72 7.96
N ILE A 181 23.11 12.59 6.64
CA ILE A 181 24.03 13.21 5.69
C ILE A 181 23.33 14.30 4.88
N SER A 182 24.03 15.38 4.55
CA SER A 182 23.62 16.33 3.50
C SER A 182 24.15 15.89 2.14
N ASN A 183 23.64 16.53 1.08
CA ASN A 183 24.02 16.25 -0.31
C ASN A 183 25.51 16.52 -0.63
N ASP A 184 26.19 17.34 0.16
CA ASP A 184 27.65 17.57 0.10
C ASP A 184 28.46 16.56 0.93
N GLY A 185 27.80 15.56 1.53
CA GLY A 185 28.41 14.50 2.32
C GLY A 185 28.73 14.88 3.77
N LYS A 186 28.36 16.08 4.24
CA LYS A 186 28.55 16.46 5.64
C LYS A 186 27.62 15.64 6.56
N LYS A 187 28.18 15.15 7.65
CA LYS A 187 27.44 14.45 8.71
C LYS A 187 26.81 15.47 9.65
N ILE A 188 25.51 15.35 9.88
CA ILE A 188 24.73 16.20 10.77
C ILE A 188 24.18 15.32 11.90
N PRO A 189 24.46 15.62 13.18
CA PRO A 189 23.90 14.87 14.30
C PRO A 189 22.37 14.84 14.25
N VAL A 190 21.77 13.70 14.56
CA VAL A 190 20.29 13.57 14.63
C VAL A 190 19.71 14.50 15.70
N SER A 191 20.48 14.81 16.75
CA SER A 191 20.10 15.79 17.78
C SER A 191 19.80 17.19 17.22
N ASP A 192 20.40 17.57 16.08
CA ASP A 192 20.18 18.88 15.45
C ASP A 192 18.81 18.98 14.76
N LEU A 193 18.08 17.85 14.68
CA LEU A 193 16.72 17.77 14.15
C LEU A 193 15.66 17.79 15.26
N GLU A 194 16.04 17.63 16.54
CA GLU A 194 15.09 17.69 17.65
C GLU A 194 14.48 19.09 17.77
N GLY A 195 13.16 19.17 18.00
CA GLY A 195 12.41 20.43 18.03
C GLY A 195 12.09 21.03 16.64
N LYS A 196 12.51 20.38 15.55
CA LYS A 196 12.13 20.77 14.18
C LYS A 196 10.91 19.99 13.69
N LEU A 197 10.19 20.54 12.72
CA LEU A 197 9.22 19.76 11.95
C LEU A 197 10.00 18.95 10.90
N VAL A 198 9.89 17.62 10.91
CA VAL A 198 10.72 16.77 10.05
C VAL A 198 9.84 15.90 9.14
N GLY A 199 10.05 16.00 7.83
CA GLY A 199 9.48 15.10 6.84
C GLY A 199 10.40 13.92 6.57
N LEU A 200 9.96 12.69 6.84
CA LEU A 200 10.65 11.45 6.46
C LEU A 200 10.17 11.05 5.07
N TYR A 201 11.02 11.27 4.06
CA TYR A 201 10.66 11.06 2.66
C TYR A 201 11.11 9.68 2.18
N PHE A 202 10.18 8.76 1.99
CA PHE A 202 10.42 7.44 1.44
C PHE A 202 10.26 7.47 -0.08
N SER A 203 11.34 7.14 -0.80
CA SER A 203 11.40 7.26 -2.25
C SER A 203 12.23 6.14 -2.89
N VAL A 204 11.91 5.88 -4.16
CA VAL A 204 12.65 5.02 -5.09
C VAL A 204 12.89 5.86 -6.34
N HIS A 205 14.14 5.97 -6.80
CA HIS A 205 14.55 6.84 -7.91
C HIS A 205 13.82 6.50 -9.22
N ALA A 206 13.82 5.22 -9.60
CA ALA A 206 13.22 4.77 -10.85
C ALA A 206 11.67 4.76 -10.85
N HIS A 207 11.03 5.09 -9.73
CA HIS A 207 9.57 5.03 -9.61
C HIS A 207 8.92 6.33 -10.11
N ARG A 208 8.07 6.24 -11.15
CA ARG A 208 7.45 7.39 -11.83
C ARG A 208 6.78 8.38 -10.86
N MET A 209 5.99 7.88 -9.91
CA MET A 209 5.28 8.74 -8.96
C MET A 209 6.24 9.52 -8.06
N CYS A 210 7.40 8.94 -7.71
CA CYS A 210 8.43 9.65 -6.95
C CYS A 210 9.07 10.76 -7.79
N GLY A 211 9.29 10.50 -9.08
CA GLY A 211 9.79 11.49 -10.03
C GLY A 211 8.82 12.66 -10.25
N GLU A 212 7.51 12.42 -10.22
CA GLU A 212 6.48 13.47 -10.32
C GLU A 212 6.33 14.28 -9.02
N PHE A 213 6.49 13.64 -7.87
CA PHE A 213 6.33 14.26 -6.56
C PHE A 213 7.54 15.07 -6.09
N THR A 214 8.76 14.55 -6.31
CA THR A 214 10.01 15.16 -5.80
C THR A 214 10.14 16.64 -6.16
N PRO A 215 9.88 17.09 -7.41
CA PRO A 215 9.97 18.51 -7.77
C PRO A 215 9.02 19.40 -6.96
N LYS A 216 7.80 18.93 -6.65
CA LYS A 216 6.83 19.66 -5.83
C LYS A 216 7.29 19.78 -4.39
N LEU A 217 7.88 18.71 -3.84
CA LEU A 217 8.47 18.74 -2.50
C LEU A 217 9.67 19.70 -2.43
N VAL A 218 10.50 19.74 -3.49
CA VAL A 218 11.63 20.70 -3.59
C VAL A 218 11.12 22.14 -3.59
N GLU A 219 10.08 22.45 -4.36
CA GLU A 219 9.46 23.77 -4.40
C GLU A 219 8.96 24.18 -3.01
N LEU A 220 8.13 23.34 -2.38
CA LEU A 220 7.61 23.57 -1.03
C LEU A 220 8.74 23.77 -0.01
N TYR A 221 9.75 22.91 -0.02
CA TYR A 221 10.87 22.98 0.91
C TYR A 221 11.63 24.30 0.77
N LYS A 222 11.96 24.71 -0.46
CA LYS A 222 12.65 25.99 -0.71
C LYS A 222 11.82 27.16 -0.22
N THR A 223 10.53 27.20 -0.53
CA THR A 223 9.62 28.25 -0.06
C THR A 223 9.55 28.32 1.47
N LEU A 224 9.50 27.18 2.16
CA LEU A 224 9.52 27.14 3.63
C LEU A 224 10.85 27.65 4.20
N LYS A 225 11.99 27.26 3.61
CA LYS A 225 13.31 27.78 4.02
C LYS A 225 13.43 29.29 3.82
N GLU A 226 12.93 29.82 2.70
CA GLU A 226 12.92 31.27 2.44
C GLU A 226 12.05 32.04 3.44
N LYS A 227 10.94 31.44 3.89
CA LYS A 227 10.07 31.99 4.95
C LYS A 227 10.66 31.86 6.37
N GLY A 228 11.81 31.17 6.51
CA GLY A 228 12.44 30.93 7.81
C GLY A 228 11.76 29.85 8.66
N GLU A 229 10.93 29.01 8.04
CA GLU A 229 10.22 27.93 8.74
C GLU A 229 11.17 26.80 9.13
N ASN A 230 10.95 26.23 10.32
CA ASN A 230 11.80 25.18 10.88
C ASN A 230 11.40 23.78 10.39
N PHE A 231 11.38 23.60 9.06
CA PHE A 231 11.06 22.35 8.38
C PHE A 231 12.33 21.72 7.77
N GLU A 232 12.59 20.45 8.10
CA GLU A 232 13.65 19.65 7.48
C GLU A 232 13.05 18.44 6.79
N VAL A 233 13.72 17.94 5.76
CA VAL A 233 13.38 16.65 5.13
C VAL A 233 14.57 15.71 5.30
N VAL A 234 14.29 14.44 5.63
CA VAL A 234 15.25 13.35 5.66
C VAL A 234 14.79 12.31 4.66
N LEU A 235 15.57 12.12 3.58
CA LEU A 235 15.36 11.09 2.58
C LEU A 235 15.73 9.71 3.16
N LEU A 236 14.79 8.77 3.02
CA LEU A 236 14.98 7.35 3.20
C LEU A 236 14.86 6.69 1.83
N SER A 237 15.98 6.62 1.12
CA SER A 237 16.03 5.91 -0.16
C SER A 237 15.80 4.42 0.08
N LEU A 238 14.93 3.85 -0.75
CA LEU A 238 14.62 2.44 -0.83
C LEU A 238 15.27 1.81 -2.09
N ASP A 239 16.25 2.50 -2.68
CA ASP A 239 17.02 2.03 -3.82
C ASP A 239 18.13 1.07 -3.36
N ASP A 240 18.39 0.03 -4.15
CA ASP A 240 19.44 -0.96 -3.87
C ASP A 240 20.80 -0.56 -4.50
N GLU A 241 20.80 0.35 -5.47
CA GLU A 241 21.97 0.74 -6.27
C GLU A 241 22.56 2.08 -5.82
N GLU A 242 23.90 2.15 -5.74
CA GLU A 242 24.61 3.35 -5.25
C GLU A 242 24.59 4.51 -6.23
N GLU A 243 24.57 4.20 -7.52
CA GLU A 243 24.52 5.18 -8.60
C GLU A 243 23.18 5.94 -8.58
N ASP A 244 22.06 5.21 -8.50
CA ASP A 244 20.71 5.77 -8.40
C ASP A 244 20.53 6.70 -7.19
N PHE A 245 21.08 6.29 -6.03
CA PHE A 245 21.07 7.11 -4.83
C PHE A 245 21.84 8.41 -5.01
N LYS A 246 23.06 8.36 -5.57
CA LYS A 246 23.90 9.54 -5.75
C LYS A 246 23.27 10.51 -6.76
N GLU A 247 22.87 10.02 -7.92
CA GLU A 247 22.28 10.84 -8.98
C GLU A 247 21.03 11.58 -8.48
N SER A 248 20.17 10.88 -7.72
CA SER A 248 18.97 11.49 -7.15
C SER A 248 19.29 12.47 -6.02
N PHE A 249 20.14 12.10 -5.06
CA PHE A 249 20.37 12.86 -3.84
C PHE A 249 21.22 14.13 -4.05
N GLU A 250 22.15 14.13 -5.01
CA GLU A 250 23.03 15.28 -5.30
C GLU A 250 22.25 16.57 -5.59
N THR A 251 21.06 16.44 -6.19
CA THR A 251 20.22 17.59 -6.57
C THR A 251 19.21 18.01 -5.50
N MET A 252 19.06 17.22 -4.43
CA MET A 252 18.06 17.46 -3.39
C MET A 252 18.56 18.46 -2.33
N PRO A 253 17.71 19.39 -1.86
CA PRO A 253 18.11 20.45 -0.92
C PRO A 253 18.07 20.03 0.56
N TRP A 254 17.93 18.73 0.85
CA TRP A 254 17.62 18.20 2.17
C TRP A 254 18.60 17.09 2.58
N LEU A 255 18.33 16.47 3.73
CA LEU A 255 19.20 15.47 4.36
C LEU A 255 18.79 14.06 3.93
N ALA A 256 19.62 13.05 4.18
CA ALA A 256 19.31 11.65 3.96
C ALA A 256 19.89 10.75 5.04
N LEU A 257 19.30 9.57 5.22
CA LEU A 257 20.05 8.45 5.78
C LEU A 257 21.11 7.98 4.77
N PRO A 258 22.29 7.52 5.24
CA PRO A 258 23.24 6.87 4.35
C PRO A 258 22.60 5.71 3.57
N LEU A 259 23.05 5.49 2.34
CA LEU A 259 22.56 4.38 1.53
C LEU A 259 22.76 3.03 2.23
N LYS A 260 21.80 2.12 2.06
CA LYS A 260 21.78 0.77 2.68
C LYS A 260 21.79 0.80 4.21
N ASP A 261 21.38 1.90 4.83
CA ASP A 261 21.12 1.93 6.27
C ASP A 261 19.97 0.96 6.59
N LYS A 262 20.24 -0.01 7.47
CA LYS A 262 19.28 -1.04 7.88
C LYS A 262 18.02 -0.45 8.56
N SER A 263 18.09 0.80 9.00
CA SER A 263 16.95 1.51 9.58
C SER A 263 15.85 1.77 8.55
N CYS A 264 16.17 1.91 7.26
CA CYS A 264 15.15 2.17 6.22
C CYS A 264 14.08 1.06 6.19
N GLU A 265 14.48 -0.21 6.09
CA GLU A 265 13.54 -1.34 6.11
C GLU A 265 12.73 -1.42 7.41
N LYS A 266 13.37 -1.15 8.55
CA LYS A 266 12.70 -1.11 9.86
C LYS A 266 11.64 -0.02 9.90
N LEU A 267 11.95 1.16 9.36
CA LEU A 267 11.04 2.30 9.34
C LEU A 267 9.89 2.09 8.36
N VAL A 268 10.11 1.37 7.25
CA VAL A 268 9.04 0.91 6.34
C VAL A 268 7.97 0.11 7.10
N ARG A 269 8.40 -0.82 7.96
CA ARG A 269 7.49 -1.61 8.81
C ARG A 269 6.87 -0.79 9.93
N TYR A 270 7.67 0.06 10.59
CA TYR A 270 7.23 0.88 11.72
C TYR A 270 6.08 1.82 11.34
N PHE A 271 6.17 2.46 10.17
CA PHE A 271 5.14 3.35 9.64
C PHE A 271 4.10 2.65 8.77
N GLU A 272 4.20 1.33 8.58
CA GLU A 272 3.26 0.53 7.80
C GLU A 272 3.05 1.07 6.39
N LEU A 273 4.13 1.47 5.71
CA LEU A 273 4.07 2.07 4.39
C LEU A 273 3.43 1.11 3.37
N ARG A 274 2.42 1.61 2.64
CA ARG A 274 1.69 0.87 1.60
C ARG A 274 1.94 1.38 0.18
N THR A 275 2.37 2.63 0.07
CA THR A 275 2.53 3.34 -1.20
C THR A 275 3.79 4.19 -1.17
N ILE A 276 4.32 4.47 -2.36
CA ILE A 276 5.40 5.44 -2.60
C ILE A 276 4.97 6.38 -3.76
N PRO A 277 5.37 7.66 -3.74
CA PRO A 277 6.13 8.34 -2.69
C PRO A 277 5.33 8.46 -1.39
N ASN A 278 6.03 8.57 -0.26
CA ASN A 278 5.41 8.77 1.03
C ASN A 278 6.23 9.75 1.87
N LEU A 279 5.57 10.74 2.45
CA LEU A 279 6.19 11.74 3.30
C LEU A 279 5.52 11.74 4.67
N VAL A 280 6.14 11.07 5.64
CA VAL A 280 5.68 11.04 7.03
C VAL A 280 6.12 12.34 7.71
N ILE A 281 5.21 13.07 8.35
CA ILE A 281 5.53 14.28 9.10
C ILE A 281 5.68 13.94 10.58
N ILE A 282 6.84 14.25 11.13
CA ILE A 282 7.12 14.21 12.56
C ILE A 282 7.09 15.65 13.10
N GLY A 283 6.25 15.87 14.11
CA GLY A 283 6.08 17.11 14.85
C GLY A 283 7.34 17.51 15.60
N GLN A 284 7.36 18.78 16.03
CA GLN A 284 8.45 19.33 16.86
C GLN A 284 8.60 18.62 18.21
N ASP A 285 7.56 17.94 18.68
CA ASP A 285 7.55 17.10 19.88
C ASP A 285 8.13 15.69 19.63
N GLY A 286 8.58 15.41 18.41
CA GLY A 286 9.11 14.11 17.99
C GLY A 286 8.03 13.06 17.75
N LYS A 287 6.74 13.42 17.73
CA LYS A 287 5.62 12.51 17.45
C LYS A 287 5.18 12.60 16.01
N THR A 288 4.64 11.50 15.48
CA THR A 288 4.09 11.45 14.13
C THR A 288 2.85 12.33 14.07
N LEU A 289 2.94 13.44 13.33
CA LEU A 289 1.85 14.37 13.10
C LEU A 289 0.95 13.88 11.95
N ASN A 290 1.57 13.36 10.88
CA ASN A 290 0.85 12.85 9.73
C ASN A 290 1.58 11.66 9.10
N PRO A 291 0.90 10.52 8.83
CA PRO A 291 1.54 9.33 8.29
C PRO A 291 1.86 9.40 6.79
N ASN A 292 1.24 10.31 6.03
CA ASN A 292 1.63 10.57 4.63
C ASN A 292 0.97 11.87 4.11
N VAL A 293 1.77 12.89 3.80
CA VAL A 293 1.27 14.16 3.24
C VAL A 293 1.54 14.32 1.74
N ALA A 294 1.99 13.27 1.05
CA ALA A 294 2.36 13.39 -0.37
C ALA A 294 1.21 13.94 -1.23
N GLU A 295 0.00 13.36 -1.12
CA GLU A 295 -1.17 13.83 -1.87
C GLU A 295 -1.55 15.27 -1.52
N LEU A 296 -1.49 15.66 -0.24
CA LEU A 296 -1.79 17.02 0.19
C LEU A 296 -0.85 18.06 -0.45
N ILE A 297 0.44 17.75 -0.53
CA ILE A 297 1.43 18.60 -1.20
C ILE A 297 1.16 18.63 -2.71
N GLU A 298 0.77 17.52 -3.31
CA GLU A 298 0.45 17.47 -4.74
C GLU A 298 -0.74 18.33 -5.12
N GLU A 299 -1.72 18.45 -4.23
CA GLU A 299 -2.98 19.18 -4.46
C GLU A 299 -2.92 20.64 -4.02
N HIS A 300 -2.29 20.92 -2.88
CA HIS A 300 -2.35 22.22 -2.21
C HIS A 300 -0.98 22.91 -2.15
N GLY A 301 0.11 22.23 -2.48
CA GLY A 301 1.46 22.79 -2.40
C GLY A 301 1.75 23.34 -1.01
N ILE A 302 2.22 24.59 -0.95
CA ILE A 302 2.58 25.26 0.31
C ILE A 302 1.39 25.45 1.27
N GLU A 303 0.16 25.49 0.76
CA GLU A 303 -1.04 25.66 1.60
C GLU A 303 -1.35 24.42 2.46
N ALA A 304 -0.72 23.27 2.16
CA ALA A 304 -0.79 22.08 3.01
C ALA A 304 -0.03 22.23 4.34
N TYR A 305 0.94 23.15 4.41
CA TYR A 305 1.67 23.45 5.63
C TYR A 305 0.75 24.15 6.66
N PRO A 306 0.83 23.84 7.97
CA PRO A 306 1.84 23.04 8.68
C PRO A 306 1.55 21.53 8.81
N PHE A 307 0.68 20.96 7.97
CA PHE A 307 0.29 19.54 8.01
C PHE A 307 -0.34 19.07 9.32
N THR A 308 -0.89 20.00 10.11
CA THR A 308 -1.58 19.66 11.36
C THR A 308 -2.99 19.14 11.07
N PRO A 309 -3.57 18.32 11.95
CA PRO A 309 -4.96 17.87 11.81
C PRO A 309 -5.95 19.01 11.54
N GLU A 310 -5.79 20.15 12.21
CA GLU A 310 -6.66 21.32 12.03
C GLU A 310 -6.52 21.92 10.64
N LYS A 311 -5.30 21.97 10.09
CA LYS A 311 -5.08 22.47 8.74
C LYS A 311 -5.66 21.53 7.69
N LEU A 312 -5.57 20.22 7.92
CA LEU A 312 -6.19 19.22 7.06
C LEU A 312 -7.71 19.36 7.06
N ASP A 313 -8.32 19.54 8.24
CA ASP A 313 -9.76 19.78 8.37
C ASP A 313 -10.19 21.07 7.65
N GLU A 314 -9.38 22.12 7.72
CA GLU A 314 -9.60 23.37 6.98
C GLU A 314 -9.59 23.14 5.47
N LEU A 315 -8.56 22.45 4.93
CA LEU A 315 -8.44 22.17 3.50
C LEU A 315 -9.58 21.27 3.00
N ALA A 316 -9.95 20.25 3.78
CA ALA A 316 -11.08 19.39 3.48
C ALA A 316 -12.41 20.16 3.47
N ALA A 317 -12.59 21.11 4.40
CA ALA A 317 -13.77 21.97 4.42
C ALA A 317 -13.83 22.91 3.20
N ILE A 318 -12.69 23.47 2.78
CA ILE A 318 -12.58 24.29 1.57
C ILE A 318 -12.93 23.47 0.33
N GLU A 319 -12.38 22.25 0.21
CA GLU A 319 -12.68 21.39 -0.92
C GLU A 319 -14.15 20.97 -0.93
N LYS A 320 -14.71 20.59 0.22
CA LYS A 320 -16.12 20.28 0.36
C LYS A 320 -17.00 21.47 -0.04
N ALA A 321 -16.70 22.67 0.43
CA ALA A 321 -17.42 23.88 0.05
C ALA A 321 -17.31 24.17 -1.46
N LYS A 322 -16.15 23.91 -2.06
CA LYS A 322 -15.93 24.04 -3.52
C LYS A 322 -16.74 23.01 -4.32
N LEU A 323 -16.89 21.79 -3.82
CA LEU A 323 -17.73 20.75 -4.42
C LEU A 323 -19.22 21.05 -4.25
N GLU A 324 -19.64 21.58 -3.10
CA GLU A 324 -21.02 21.96 -2.81
C GLU A 324 -21.47 23.19 -3.62
N SER A 325 -20.57 24.13 -3.87
CA SER A 325 -20.79 25.32 -4.71
C SER A 325 -20.56 25.09 -6.21
N GLN A 326 -20.16 23.88 -6.62
CA GLN A 326 -19.96 23.58 -8.03
C GLN A 326 -21.27 23.68 -8.81
N THR A 327 -21.28 24.53 -9.84
CA THR A 327 -22.35 24.61 -10.85
C THR A 327 -21.88 24.04 -12.19
N LEU A 328 -22.80 23.81 -13.12
CA LEU A 328 -22.45 23.30 -14.45
C LEU A 328 -21.59 24.32 -15.23
N GLU A 329 -21.92 25.60 -15.08
CA GLU A 329 -21.20 26.71 -15.69
C GLU A 329 -19.79 26.81 -15.14
N SER A 330 -19.59 26.63 -13.83
CA SER A 330 -18.25 26.60 -13.22
C SER A 330 -17.36 25.46 -13.75
N VAL A 331 -17.97 24.43 -14.35
CA VAL A 331 -17.26 23.31 -14.96
C VAL A 331 -17.02 23.54 -16.46
N LEU A 332 -18.04 24.00 -17.19
CA LEU A 332 -18.04 24.00 -18.66
C LEU A 332 -17.83 25.37 -19.30
N VAL A 333 -17.83 26.48 -18.56
CA VAL A 333 -17.55 27.81 -19.11
C VAL A 333 -16.09 28.17 -18.84
N ASN A 334 -15.38 28.64 -19.88
CA ASN A 334 -14.03 29.18 -19.75
C ASN A 334 -13.87 30.43 -20.63
N GLY A 335 -13.86 31.62 -20.01
CA GLY A 335 -13.84 32.89 -20.74
C GLY A 335 -15.05 33.02 -21.67
N GLU A 336 -14.80 33.28 -22.95
CA GLU A 336 -15.84 33.38 -23.99
C GLU A 336 -16.34 32.01 -24.49
N ASN A 337 -15.72 30.90 -24.05
CA ASN A 337 -16.17 29.55 -24.41
C ASN A 337 -17.28 29.09 -23.46
N ASP A 338 -18.49 29.54 -23.73
CA ASP A 338 -19.71 29.28 -22.94
C ASP A 338 -20.70 28.33 -23.63
N PHE A 339 -20.27 27.63 -24.68
CA PHE A 339 -21.10 26.74 -25.49
C PHE A 339 -20.45 25.37 -25.70
N VAL A 340 -21.25 24.38 -26.07
CA VAL A 340 -20.82 23.11 -26.66
C VAL A 340 -21.37 22.99 -28.08
N ILE A 341 -20.89 22.05 -28.87
CA ILE A 341 -21.36 21.85 -30.24
C ILE A 341 -22.32 20.66 -30.33
N GLY A 342 -23.45 20.87 -30.99
CA GLY A 342 -24.36 19.81 -31.41
C GLY A 342 -23.98 19.25 -32.77
N LYS A 343 -24.91 18.50 -33.37
CA LYS A 343 -24.76 18.06 -34.76
C LYS A 343 -24.73 19.25 -35.72
N SER A 344 -24.07 19.03 -36.85
CA SER A 344 -23.83 20.05 -37.89
C SER A 344 -23.16 21.35 -37.40
N GLY A 345 -22.42 21.30 -36.30
CA GLY A 345 -21.68 22.46 -35.76
C GLY A 345 -22.54 23.52 -35.07
N SER A 346 -23.80 23.21 -34.75
CA SER A 346 -24.68 24.11 -34.01
C SER A 346 -24.10 24.41 -32.61
N LYS A 347 -24.04 25.68 -32.22
CA LYS A 347 -23.59 26.07 -30.86
C LYS A 347 -24.76 25.98 -29.89
N VAL A 348 -24.59 25.21 -28.82
CA VAL A 348 -25.54 25.04 -27.73
C VAL A 348 -24.96 25.72 -26.48
N PRO A 349 -25.54 26.82 -26.00
CA PRO A 349 -25.10 27.49 -24.78
C PRO A 349 -25.09 26.52 -23.58
N VAL A 350 -24.09 26.63 -22.71
CA VAL A 350 -24.00 25.83 -21.47
C VAL A 350 -25.19 26.13 -20.55
N SER A 351 -25.72 27.36 -20.58
CA SER A 351 -26.95 27.74 -19.87
C SER A 351 -28.14 26.85 -20.20
N ASP A 352 -28.23 26.35 -21.43
CA ASP A 352 -29.34 25.51 -21.90
C ASP A 352 -29.21 24.05 -21.41
N LEU A 353 -28.09 23.73 -20.78
CA LEU A 353 -27.79 22.43 -20.18
C LEU A 353 -27.96 22.43 -18.66
N VAL A 354 -28.14 23.60 -18.04
CA VAL A 354 -28.39 23.73 -16.60
C VAL A 354 -29.69 23.01 -16.23
N GLY A 355 -29.68 22.28 -15.11
CA GLY A 355 -30.82 21.44 -14.71
C GLY A 355 -30.88 20.07 -15.37
N LYS A 356 -29.94 19.73 -16.28
CA LYS A 356 -29.83 18.40 -16.87
C LYS A 356 -28.79 17.55 -16.17
N ASN A 357 -28.96 16.24 -16.24
CA ASN A 357 -27.92 15.26 -15.95
C ASN A 357 -26.94 15.22 -17.13
N ILE A 358 -25.68 15.57 -16.88
CA ILE A 358 -24.64 15.66 -17.90
C ILE A 358 -23.59 14.57 -17.68
N LEU A 359 -23.31 13.78 -18.70
CA LEU A 359 -22.19 12.84 -18.71
C LEU A 359 -21.06 13.40 -19.57
N LEU A 360 -19.93 13.75 -18.94
CA LEU A 360 -18.71 14.12 -19.67
C LEU A 360 -18.00 12.84 -20.12
N TYR A 361 -17.79 12.67 -21.42
CA TYR A 361 -17.20 11.45 -21.99
C TYR A 361 -15.83 11.75 -22.63
N PHE A 362 -14.75 11.34 -21.96
CA PHE A 362 -13.37 11.51 -22.45
C PHE A 362 -12.98 10.30 -23.29
N SER A 363 -12.68 10.51 -24.57
CA SER A 363 -12.48 9.42 -25.53
C SER A 363 -11.72 9.86 -26.78
N ALA A 364 -11.36 8.92 -27.66
CA ALA A 364 -10.72 9.19 -28.95
C ALA A 364 -10.89 8.01 -29.93
N GLN A 365 -10.90 8.30 -31.24
CA GLN A 365 -10.97 7.32 -32.32
C GLN A 365 -9.80 6.33 -32.23
N TRP A 366 -8.58 6.82 -32.02
CA TRP A 366 -7.36 6.00 -32.04
C TRP A 366 -7.28 5.01 -30.88
N CYS A 367 -8.09 5.18 -29.84
CA CYS A 367 -8.08 4.39 -28.61
C CYS A 367 -8.98 3.13 -28.75
N PRO A 368 -8.41 1.90 -28.81
CA PRO A 368 -9.22 0.68 -28.93
C PRO A 368 -10.25 0.44 -27.82
N PRO A 369 -9.94 0.60 -26.51
CA PRO A 369 -10.96 0.42 -25.48
C PRO A 369 -12.07 1.47 -25.55
N CYS A 370 -11.78 2.66 -26.10
CA CYS A 370 -12.75 3.70 -26.33
C CYS A 370 -13.78 3.29 -27.39
N ARG A 371 -13.32 2.77 -28.53
CA ARG A 371 -14.19 2.23 -29.59
C ARG A 371 -15.01 1.04 -29.10
N ALA A 372 -14.44 0.19 -28.25
CA ALA A 372 -15.16 -0.94 -27.66
C ALA A 372 -16.26 -0.51 -26.66
N PHE A 373 -16.08 0.62 -25.98
CA PHE A 373 -17.05 1.15 -25.03
C PHE A 373 -18.18 1.95 -25.70
N LEU A 374 -17.89 2.60 -26.83
CA LEU A 374 -18.83 3.49 -27.51
C LEU A 374 -20.22 2.86 -27.78
N PRO A 375 -20.34 1.65 -28.37
CA PRO A 375 -21.65 1.04 -28.62
C PRO A 375 -22.49 0.85 -27.34
N LYS A 376 -21.84 0.47 -26.23
CA LYS A 376 -22.49 0.30 -24.93
C LYS A 376 -23.01 1.64 -24.39
N LEU A 377 -22.23 2.70 -24.55
CA LEU A 377 -22.63 4.03 -24.14
C LEU A 377 -23.79 4.56 -25.01
N ILE A 378 -23.80 4.30 -26.31
CA ILE A 378 -24.90 4.65 -27.21
C ILE A 378 -26.20 3.96 -26.78
N GLU A 379 -26.14 2.66 -26.49
CA GLU A 379 -27.30 1.91 -26.00
C GLU A 379 -27.83 2.47 -24.66
N ALA A 380 -26.93 2.73 -23.72
CA ALA A 380 -27.28 3.32 -22.43
C ALA A 380 -27.90 4.72 -22.61
N TYR A 381 -27.32 5.56 -23.47
CA TYR A 381 -27.81 6.90 -23.78
C TYR A 381 -29.26 6.88 -24.29
N HIS A 382 -29.55 6.04 -25.28
CA HIS A 382 -30.91 5.93 -25.83
C HIS A 382 -31.89 5.36 -24.81
N THR A 383 -31.45 4.47 -23.93
CA THR A 383 -32.31 3.90 -22.89
C THR A 383 -32.63 4.93 -21.80
N ILE A 384 -31.64 5.70 -21.36
CA ILE A 384 -31.82 6.78 -20.38
C ILE A 384 -32.67 7.91 -20.98
N LYS A 385 -32.33 8.43 -22.17
CA LYS A 385 -33.09 9.50 -22.85
C LYS A 385 -34.57 9.17 -23.04
N ARG A 386 -34.92 7.91 -23.31
CA ARG A 386 -36.32 7.47 -23.43
C ARG A 386 -37.11 7.62 -22.13
N LYS A 387 -36.44 7.49 -20.98
CA LYS A 387 -37.04 7.63 -19.64
C LYS A 387 -36.95 9.08 -19.12
N ASP A 388 -35.82 9.74 -19.37
CA ASP A 388 -35.53 11.08 -18.92
C ASP A 388 -34.87 11.90 -20.05
N ASN A 389 -35.63 12.84 -20.62
CA ASN A 389 -35.12 13.74 -21.66
C ASN A 389 -34.09 14.76 -21.14
N ALA A 390 -34.00 14.95 -19.82
CA ALA A 390 -33.02 15.81 -19.15
C ALA A 390 -31.70 15.08 -18.88
N PHE A 391 -31.32 14.11 -19.72
CA PHE A 391 -29.99 13.52 -19.76
C PHE A 391 -29.25 13.94 -21.04
N GLU A 392 -27.97 14.27 -20.96
CA GLU A 392 -27.15 14.56 -22.13
C GLU A 392 -25.69 14.11 -21.95
N VAL A 393 -25.02 13.79 -23.06
CA VAL A 393 -23.60 13.44 -23.06
C VAL A 393 -22.81 14.55 -23.78
N ILE A 394 -21.64 14.90 -23.25
CA ILE A 394 -20.70 15.83 -23.88
C ILE A 394 -19.40 15.07 -24.15
N PHE A 395 -19.12 14.82 -25.42
CA PHE A 395 -17.87 14.22 -25.87
C PHE A 395 -16.71 15.21 -25.74
N ILE A 396 -15.66 14.75 -25.07
CA ILE A 396 -14.40 15.47 -24.86
C ILE A 396 -13.31 14.66 -25.57
N SER A 397 -12.96 15.10 -26.78
CA SER A 397 -12.03 14.38 -27.64
C SER A 397 -10.58 14.50 -27.21
N SER A 398 -9.84 13.39 -27.34
CA SER A 398 -8.37 13.35 -27.33
C SER A 398 -7.80 12.96 -28.71
N ASP A 399 -8.58 13.13 -29.78
CA ASP A 399 -8.11 12.96 -31.15
C ASP A 399 -7.03 13.98 -31.50
N ARG A 400 -6.25 13.66 -32.53
CA ARG A 400 -5.03 14.43 -32.88
C ARG A 400 -5.27 15.45 -33.98
N ASP A 401 -6.39 15.35 -34.68
CA ASP A 401 -6.76 16.20 -35.81
C ASP A 401 -8.29 16.29 -35.96
N GLN A 402 -8.73 17.35 -36.62
CA GLN A 402 -10.14 17.65 -36.85
C GLN A 402 -10.86 16.55 -37.64
N SER A 403 -10.22 15.97 -38.66
CA SER A 403 -10.85 14.93 -39.50
C SER A 403 -11.20 13.68 -38.70
N THR A 404 -10.26 13.22 -37.87
CA THR A 404 -10.45 12.05 -37.00
C THR A 404 -11.52 12.32 -35.95
N PHE A 405 -11.56 13.54 -35.40
CA PHE A 405 -12.62 13.98 -34.50
C PHE A 405 -13.99 13.94 -35.18
N ASP A 406 -14.12 14.52 -36.38
CA ASP A 406 -15.38 14.61 -37.12
C ASP A 406 -15.91 13.22 -37.49
N GLU A 407 -15.03 12.32 -37.97
CA GLU A 407 -15.36 10.94 -38.28
C GLU A 407 -15.92 10.22 -37.04
N PHE A 408 -15.20 10.25 -35.92
CA PHE A 408 -15.62 9.57 -34.70
C PHE A 408 -16.89 10.15 -34.10
N TYR A 409 -16.96 11.49 -34.04
CA TYR A 409 -18.11 12.19 -33.50
C TYR A 409 -19.36 11.95 -34.34
N SER A 410 -19.23 11.67 -35.64
CA SER A 410 -20.37 11.35 -36.51
C SER A 410 -21.19 10.14 -36.04
N GLU A 411 -20.54 9.18 -35.35
CA GLU A 411 -21.18 7.98 -34.81
C GLU A 411 -21.99 8.24 -33.53
N MET A 412 -21.75 9.37 -32.85
CA MET A 412 -22.29 9.65 -31.52
C MET A 412 -23.61 10.42 -31.59
N PRO A 413 -24.66 10.11 -30.81
CA PRO A 413 -25.95 10.82 -30.89
C PRO A 413 -26.04 12.13 -30.06
N TRP A 414 -24.95 12.57 -29.45
CA TRP A 414 -24.93 13.62 -28.40
C TRP A 414 -24.05 14.83 -28.76
N LEU A 415 -23.78 15.70 -27.78
CA LEU A 415 -23.01 16.96 -27.92
C LEU A 415 -21.50 16.73 -27.77
N ALA A 416 -20.67 17.70 -28.17
CA ALA A 416 -19.22 17.65 -27.97
C ALA A 416 -18.64 19.01 -27.58
N LEU A 417 -17.46 19.02 -26.98
CA LEU A 417 -16.60 20.19 -27.03
C LEU A 417 -16.02 20.34 -28.45
N PRO A 418 -15.83 21.58 -28.94
CA PRO A 418 -15.06 21.81 -30.16
C PRO A 418 -13.70 21.09 -30.12
N PHE A 419 -13.23 20.64 -31.28
CA PHE A 419 -11.87 20.12 -31.39
C PHE A 419 -10.85 21.22 -31.04
N GLY A 420 -9.80 20.86 -30.29
CA GLY A 420 -8.78 21.80 -29.84
C GLY A 420 -9.20 22.71 -28.68
N ASP A 421 -10.39 22.52 -28.10
CA ASP A 421 -10.87 23.34 -26.98
C ASP A 421 -10.00 23.17 -25.72
N GLU A 422 -9.52 24.30 -25.17
CA GLU A 422 -8.66 24.33 -23.98
C GLU A 422 -9.34 23.74 -22.74
N ARG A 423 -10.68 23.80 -22.66
CA ARG A 423 -11.47 23.19 -21.58
C ARG A 423 -11.18 21.70 -21.47
N LYS A 424 -10.80 21.01 -22.55
CA LYS A 424 -10.40 19.60 -22.48
C LYS A 424 -9.30 19.38 -21.45
N GLN A 425 -8.23 20.19 -21.47
CA GLN A 425 -7.11 20.04 -20.54
C GLN A 425 -7.52 20.41 -19.11
N ILE A 426 -8.32 21.46 -18.95
CA ILE A 426 -8.83 21.91 -17.65
C ILE A 426 -9.68 20.81 -17.01
N LEU A 427 -10.61 20.24 -17.78
CA LEU A 427 -11.50 19.17 -17.33
C LEU A 427 -10.73 17.88 -17.02
N SER A 428 -9.76 17.49 -17.86
CA SER A 428 -8.91 16.34 -17.58
C SER A 428 -8.15 16.50 -16.26
N ARG A 429 -7.62 17.70 -15.96
CA ARG A 429 -6.95 17.98 -14.68
C ARG A 429 -7.94 17.99 -13.52
N LYS A 430 -9.05 18.73 -13.64
CA LYS A 430 -10.09 18.86 -12.60
C LYS A 430 -10.64 17.51 -12.14
N PHE A 431 -10.84 16.59 -13.08
CA PHE A 431 -11.37 15.26 -12.80
C PHE A 431 -10.28 14.18 -12.68
N LYS A 432 -9.00 14.57 -12.63
CA LYS A 432 -7.85 13.65 -12.52
C LYS A 432 -7.90 12.50 -13.55
N ILE A 433 -8.27 12.80 -14.80
CA ILE A 433 -8.41 11.79 -15.87
C ILE A 433 -7.02 11.28 -16.28
N GLN A 434 -6.68 10.07 -15.82
CA GLN A 434 -5.39 9.40 -16.10
C GLN A 434 -5.39 8.57 -17.40
N GLY A 435 -6.57 8.20 -17.90
CA GLY A 435 -6.71 7.34 -19.08
C GLY A 435 -8.09 7.46 -19.72
N ILE A 436 -8.19 7.00 -20.97
CA ILE A 436 -9.44 6.96 -21.73
C ILE A 436 -9.78 5.51 -22.15
N PRO A 437 -11.07 5.13 -22.24
CA PRO A 437 -12.24 5.98 -22.04
C PRO A 437 -12.51 6.26 -20.54
N ALA A 438 -12.94 7.48 -20.23
CA ALA A 438 -13.41 7.88 -18.91
C ALA A 438 -14.74 8.63 -19.01
N ALA A 439 -15.57 8.54 -17.96
CA ALA A 439 -16.84 9.26 -17.92
C ALA A 439 -17.14 9.80 -16.53
N VAL A 440 -17.53 11.08 -16.46
CA VAL A 440 -17.88 11.80 -15.23
C VAL A 440 -19.35 12.19 -15.29
N ALA A 441 -20.13 11.85 -14.26
CA ALA A 441 -21.53 12.21 -14.17
C ALA A 441 -21.70 13.48 -13.33
N ILE A 442 -22.45 14.44 -13.87
CA ILE A 442 -22.81 15.71 -13.24
C ILE A 442 -24.34 15.77 -13.17
N GLY A 443 -24.87 16.06 -11.99
CA GLY A 443 -26.31 16.10 -11.75
C GLY A 443 -26.96 17.41 -12.19
N PRO A 444 -28.29 17.52 -12.06
CA PRO A 444 -29.07 18.70 -12.46
C PRO A 444 -28.63 19.98 -11.76
N SER A 445 -28.12 19.88 -10.53
CA SER A 445 -27.60 21.02 -9.78
C SER A 445 -26.24 21.53 -10.28
N GLY A 446 -25.64 20.86 -11.27
CA GLY A 446 -24.26 21.14 -11.71
C GLY A 446 -23.17 20.54 -10.83
N ARG A 447 -23.54 19.76 -9.81
CA ARG A 447 -22.60 19.06 -8.92
C ARG A 447 -22.16 17.73 -9.52
N THR A 448 -20.90 17.38 -9.32
CA THR A 448 -20.35 16.08 -9.72
C THR A 448 -20.98 15.01 -8.84
N ILE A 449 -21.59 14.00 -9.46
CA ILE A 449 -22.15 12.84 -8.77
C ILE A 449 -21.08 11.78 -8.60
N THR A 450 -20.40 11.41 -9.69
CA THR A 450 -19.31 10.42 -9.67
C THR A 450 -18.31 10.68 -10.79
N LYS A 451 -17.02 10.40 -10.51
CA LYS A 451 -15.94 10.41 -11.51
C LYS A 451 -15.79 9.05 -12.22
N GLU A 452 -16.49 8.02 -11.74
CA GLU A 452 -16.37 6.62 -12.16
C GLU A 452 -17.57 6.14 -13.00
N ALA A 453 -18.32 7.06 -13.63
CA ALA A 453 -19.54 6.73 -14.36
C ALA A 453 -19.30 5.67 -15.46
N ARG A 454 -18.10 5.64 -16.05
CA ARG A 454 -17.71 4.62 -17.05
C ARG A 454 -17.64 3.21 -16.46
N MET A 455 -17.22 3.05 -15.21
CA MET A 455 -17.24 1.77 -14.52
C MET A 455 -18.67 1.32 -14.24
N HIS A 456 -19.52 2.21 -13.70
CA HIS A 456 -20.92 1.91 -13.42
C HIS A 456 -21.69 1.56 -14.71
N LEU A 457 -21.50 2.30 -15.81
CA LEU A 457 -22.09 1.98 -17.11
C LEU A 457 -21.60 0.62 -17.66
N THR A 458 -20.36 0.23 -17.37
CA THR A 458 -19.85 -1.09 -17.79
C THR A 458 -20.51 -2.22 -17.01
N ALA A 459 -20.73 -2.03 -15.70
CA ALA A 459 -21.30 -3.03 -14.82
C ALA A 459 -22.82 -3.15 -14.97
N TYR A 460 -23.51 -2.02 -15.08
CA TYR A 460 -24.96 -1.93 -14.95
C TYR A 460 -25.68 -1.38 -16.19
N GLY A 461 -24.94 -0.96 -17.22
CA GLY A 461 -25.54 -0.35 -18.41
C GLY A 461 -26.35 0.89 -18.07
N ALA A 462 -27.52 1.04 -18.70
CA ALA A 462 -28.43 2.17 -18.48
C ALA A 462 -28.97 2.26 -17.06
N ASP A 463 -29.03 1.14 -16.34
CA ASP A 463 -29.59 1.09 -14.99
C ASP A 463 -28.67 1.76 -13.96
N ALA A 464 -27.40 2.04 -14.31
CA ALA A 464 -26.50 2.85 -13.49
C ALA A 464 -27.04 4.27 -13.24
N PHE A 465 -27.87 4.80 -14.14
CA PHE A 465 -28.49 6.12 -14.00
C PHE A 465 -29.56 6.09 -12.89
N PRO A 466 -29.61 7.07 -11.96
CA PRO A 466 -29.03 8.42 -12.03
C PRO A 466 -27.59 8.58 -11.49
N PHE A 467 -26.85 7.50 -11.29
CA PHE A 467 -25.47 7.47 -10.77
C PHE A 467 -25.30 7.98 -9.34
N THR A 468 -26.39 8.26 -8.60
CA THR A 468 -26.29 8.69 -7.21
C THR A 468 -25.68 7.60 -6.35
N GLU A 469 -24.96 8.01 -5.30
CA GLU A 469 -24.27 7.06 -4.42
C GLU A 469 -25.25 6.07 -3.79
N GLU A 470 -26.43 6.55 -3.37
CA GLU A 470 -27.48 5.71 -2.80
C GLU A 470 -28.00 4.69 -3.82
N HIS A 471 -28.20 5.10 -5.07
CA HIS A 471 -28.70 4.22 -6.13
C HIS A 471 -27.66 3.15 -6.48
N LEU A 472 -26.39 3.54 -6.65
CA LEU A 472 -25.32 2.62 -6.99
C LEU A 472 -25.06 1.60 -5.89
N LYS A 473 -25.11 2.01 -4.61
CA LYS A 473 -25.02 1.08 -3.46
C LYS A 473 -26.15 0.05 -3.47
N GLN A 474 -27.38 0.49 -3.72
CA GLN A 474 -28.51 -0.43 -3.83
C GLN A 474 -28.29 -1.45 -4.96
N MET A 475 -27.77 -1.03 -6.11
CA MET A 475 -27.48 -1.94 -7.21
C MET A 475 -26.38 -2.96 -6.88
N GLU A 476 -25.35 -2.55 -6.15
CA GLU A 476 -24.28 -3.44 -5.67
C GLU A 476 -24.84 -4.50 -4.71
N GLU A 477 -25.63 -4.08 -3.71
CA GLU A 477 -26.28 -4.98 -2.77
C GLU A 477 -27.21 -5.98 -3.49
N GLU A 478 -28.01 -5.53 -4.45
CA GLU A 478 -28.87 -6.40 -5.24
C GLU A 478 -28.08 -7.42 -6.08
N LEU A 479 -26.91 -7.05 -6.60
CA LEU A 479 -26.04 -7.99 -7.30
C LEU A 479 -25.41 -9.01 -6.36
N GLU A 480 -24.96 -8.58 -5.18
CA GLU A 480 -24.40 -9.48 -4.16
C GLU A 480 -25.45 -10.48 -3.68
N GLU A 481 -26.68 -10.03 -3.40
CA GLU A 481 -27.77 -10.91 -3.01
C GLU A 481 -28.17 -11.88 -4.14
N LYS A 482 -28.18 -11.43 -5.40
CA LYS A 482 -28.38 -12.31 -6.57
C LYS A 482 -27.23 -13.30 -6.76
N ALA A 483 -26.00 -12.94 -6.38
CA ALA A 483 -24.85 -13.84 -6.42
C ALA A 483 -24.98 -14.92 -5.33
N LYS A 484 -25.32 -14.54 -4.09
CA LYS A 484 -25.61 -15.47 -2.98
C LYS A 484 -26.77 -16.40 -3.30
N GLY A 485 -27.85 -15.87 -3.89
CA GLY A 485 -29.01 -16.66 -4.32
C GLY A 485 -28.75 -17.63 -5.48
N LYS A 486 -27.64 -17.46 -6.22
CA LYS A 486 -27.20 -18.39 -7.28
C LYS A 486 -26.31 -19.52 -6.78
N GLU A 487 -25.86 -19.47 -5.52
CA GLU A 487 -25.17 -20.57 -4.82
C GLU A 487 -26.13 -21.57 -4.15
N GLY A 488 -27.40 -21.58 -4.55
CA GLY A 488 -28.37 -22.59 -4.11
C GLY A 488 -28.02 -23.99 -4.64
N TRP A 489 -27.10 -24.67 -3.98
CA TRP A 489 -26.99 -26.12 -4.03
C TRP A 489 -27.54 -26.66 -2.72
N ASN A 490 -28.66 -27.39 -2.79
CA ASN A 490 -29.14 -28.15 -1.66
C ASN A 490 -28.47 -29.53 -1.75
N CYS A 491 -27.56 -29.82 -0.83
CA CYS A 491 -26.85 -31.09 -0.77
C CYS A 491 -27.47 -31.93 0.33
N ASP A 492 -28.00 -33.10 -0.05
CA ASP A 492 -28.52 -34.11 0.86
C ASP A 492 -27.65 -35.36 0.69
N GLY A 493 -26.62 -35.48 1.52
CA GLY A 493 -25.53 -36.46 1.33
C GLY A 493 -24.70 -36.19 0.07
N ASP A 494 -24.30 -37.24 -0.65
CA ASP A 494 -23.44 -37.16 -1.85
C ASP A 494 -24.14 -36.61 -3.11
N VAL A 495 -25.39 -36.16 -2.99
CA VAL A 495 -26.17 -35.64 -4.13
C VAL A 495 -26.47 -34.16 -3.91
N CYS A 496 -25.74 -33.31 -4.62
CA CYS A 496 -26.05 -31.90 -4.69
C CYS A 496 -26.97 -31.63 -5.89
N ARG A 497 -28.13 -31.00 -5.63
CA ARG A 497 -29.01 -30.49 -6.69
C ARG A 497 -29.07 -28.97 -6.61
N ARG A 498 -29.13 -28.36 -7.79
CA ARG A 498 -29.43 -26.93 -7.91
C ARG A 498 -30.84 -26.69 -7.37
N ALA A 499 -30.96 -25.77 -6.42
CA ALA A 499 -32.22 -25.38 -5.81
C ALA A 499 -33.22 -24.88 -6.86
#